data_AF-A0AB34JEA6-F1
#
_entry.id   AF-A0AB34JEA6-F1
#
_cell.length_a   1.000
_cell.length_b   1.000
_cell.length_c   1.000
_cell.angle_alpha   90.00
_cell.angle_beta   90.00
_cell.angle_gamma   90.00
#
_symmetry.space_group_name_H-M   'P 1'
#
loop_
_entity.id
_entity.type
_entity.pdbx_description
1 polymer ?
#
loop_
_entity_poly.entity_id
_entity_poly.type
_entity_poly.pdbx_seq_one_letter_code
_entity_poly.pdbx_strand_id
1 'polypeptide(L)'
;MGWRGVALLAAAGGLYSAVGAAFAWHSCRVVFNRHPPLRLHALRRLLLVTRPLGISWRLLTAPLRSLPDVYVIGEARCGTTTLAALLRDRLGMAGPFTPWVHPLADNKESFYFAGHYWRVVLPALYRLCFPLRVSRWFHRVVLRRPFLVFDGCASHLSASWTPALLKRVTPAPLIIVCLREPVSQHISWWQLEQSSDAWAKSMGLGDKYLSAPSRIRYPPATLREAIDLSRAPDVKARWHVADGLGAGVFPILPEWAAPFPNGQLSAFDRMGRYADSIGRWLAHFDEGRFLFVALDELSADPQKVLRRIAERLGLPTDGLECSLPAPKLNASGAGSLQPDDALLSELGAYYRPHNERLFKLIGRDLGWHSDQRYWWYRT
;
A
#
# COMPACT_ATOMS: atom_id res chain seq x y z
N MET A 1 5.98 41.73 20.23
CA MET A 1 5.17 40.86 19.35
C MET A 1 3.79 41.49 19.18
N GLY A 2 3.50 42.10 18.03
CA GLY A 2 2.28 42.88 17.83
C GLY A 2 1.02 42.03 17.58
N TRP A 3 -0.15 42.61 17.81
CA TRP A 3 -1.48 42.03 17.60
C TRP A 3 -1.69 41.36 16.23
N ARG A 4 -1.00 41.84 15.19
CA ARG A 4 -0.98 41.20 13.86
C ARG A 4 -0.35 39.80 13.86
N GLY A 5 0.68 39.58 14.68
CA GLY A 5 1.32 38.26 14.83
C GLY A 5 0.43 37.26 15.57
N VAL A 6 -0.33 37.72 16.57
CA VAL A 6 -1.31 36.89 17.29
C VAL A 6 -2.49 36.53 16.39
N ALA A 7 -2.99 37.47 15.59
CA ALA A 7 -4.07 37.23 14.62
C ALA A 7 -3.65 36.26 13.50
N LEU A 8 -2.42 36.37 12.99
CA LEU A 8 -1.86 35.43 12.01
C LEU A 8 -1.69 34.02 12.59
N LEU A 9 -1.20 33.90 13.83
CA LEU A 9 -1.08 32.62 14.52
C LEU A 9 -2.45 31.99 14.83
N ALA A 10 -3.44 32.81 15.21
CA ALA A 10 -4.81 32.35 15.45
C ALA A 10 -5.51 31.92 14.14
N ALA A 11 -5.34 32.67 13.04
CA ALA A 11 -5.86 32.30 11.73
C ALA A 11 -5.20 31.04 11.17
N ALA A 12 -3.88 30.89 11.33
CA ALA A 12 -3.15 29.67 10.99
C ALA A 12 -3.60 28.48 11.86
N GLY A 13 -3.87 28.70 13.16
CA GLY A 13 -4.43 27.70 14.06
C GLY A 13 -5.87 27.29 13.74
N GLY A 14 -6.69 28.23 13.27
CA GLY A 14 -8.05 27.97 12.79
C GLY A 14 -8.09 27.14 11.51
N LEU A 15 -7.27 27.52 10.51
CA LEU A 15 -7.13 26.75 9.27
C LEU A 15 -6.54 25.35 9.52
N TYR A 16 -5.58 25.24 10.44
CA TYR A 16 -5.01 23.95 10.88
C TYR A 16 -6.09 23.02 11.45
N SER A 17 -6.92 23.54 12.35
CA SER A 17 -7.97 22.78 13.00
C SER A 17 -9.04 22.34 11.99
N ALA A 18 -9.38 23.18 11.01
CA ALA A 18 -10.35 22.85 9.96
C ALA A 18 -9.83 21.78 8.98
N VAL A 19 -8.61 21.93 8.44
CA VAL A 19 -8.01 20.95 7.52
C VAL A 19 -7.75 19.62 8.24
N GLY A 20 -7.26 19.67 9.47
CA GLY A 20 -7.09 18.50 10.32
C GLY A 20 -8.40 17.76 10.56
N ALA A 21 -9.46 18.48 10.96
CA ALA A 21 -10.78 17.88 11.19
C ALA A 21 -11.37 17.28 9.91
N ALA A 22 -11.24 17.96 8.77
CA ALA A 22 -11.68 17.44 7.48
C ALA A 22 -10.90 16.20 7.05
N PHE A 23 -9.58 16.16 7.28
CA PHE A 23 -8.74 14.99 7.00
C PHE A 23 -9.10 13.82 7.92
N ALA A 24 -9.33 14.08 9.21
CA ALA A 24 -9.76 13.10 10.19
C ALA A 24 -11.13 12.52 9.83
N TRP A 25 -12.09 13.36 9.44
CA TRP A 25 -13.40 12.92 8.96
C TRP A 25 -13.29 12.01 7.74
N HIS A 26 -12.53 12.43 6.73
CA HIS A 26 -12.23 11.63 5.54
C HIS A 26 -11.58 10.28 5.91
N SER A 27 -10.58 10.32 6.78
CA SER A 27 -9.82 9.16 7.25
C SER A 27 -10.72 8.10 7.88
N CYS A 28 -11.64 8.49 8.77
CA CYS A 28 -12.63 7.59 9.36
C CYS A 28 -13.43 6.85 8.29
N ARG A 29 -13.97 7.59 7.32
CA ARG A 29 -14.86 7.03 6.31
C ARG A 29 -14.13 6.18 5.29
N VAL A 30 -13.02 6.68 4.76
CA VAL A 30 -12.33 6.05 3.63
C VAL A 30 -11.35 4.99 4.09
N VAL A 31 -10.50 5.28 5.09
CA VAL A 31 -9.43 4.36 5.49
C VAL A 31 -9.91 3.35 6.53
N PHE A 32 -10.67 3.80 7.53
CA PHE A 32 -11.19 2.93 8.60
C PHE A 32 -12.56 2.34 8.29
N ASN A 33 -13.22 2.74 7.21
CA ASN A 33 -14.58 2.31 6.84
C ASN A 33 -15.62 2.54 7.94
N ARG A 34 -15.49 3.60 8.73
CA ARG A 34 -16.35 3.89 9.89
C ARG A 34 -17.03 5.24 9.78
N HIS A 35 -18.19 5.33 10.43
CA HIS A 35 -18.78 6.62 10.72
C HIS A 35 -17.87 7.40 11.67
N PRO A 36 -17.54 8.66 11.37
CA PRO A 36 -16.71 9.48 12.25
C PRO A 36 -17.33 9.56 13.65
N PRO A 37 -16.53 9.34 14.71
CA PRO A 37 -17.03 9.36 16.08
C PRO A 37 -17.40 10.79 16.49
N LEU A 38 -18.49 10.95 17.25
CA LEU A 38 -18.91 12.25 17.80
C LEU A 38 -18.08 12.68 19.02
N ARG A 39 -17.17 11.83 19.50
CA ARG A 39 -16.43 12.05 20.74
C ARG A 39 -15.12 12.80 20.48
N LEU A 40 -14.93 13.93 21.17
CA LEU A 40 -13.72 14.78 21.05
C LEU A 40 -12.41 14.01 21.28
N HIS A 41 -12.42 13.03 22.20
CA HIS A 41 -11.21 12.23 22.46
C HIS A 41 -10.77 11.40 21.25
N ALA A 42 -11.73 10.87 20.47
CA ALA A 42 -11.43 10.05 19.31
C ALA A 42 -10.91 10.91 18.16
N LEU A 43 -11.50 12.10 17.97
CA LEU A 43 -10.97 13.11 17.05
C LEU A 43 -9.54 13.50 17.42
N ARG A 44 -9.25 13.77 18.70
CA ARG A 44 -7.89 14.10 19.16
C ARG A 44 -6.91 12.96 18.87
N ARG A 45 -7.26 11.70 19.19
CA ARG A 45 -6.38 10.53 18.91
C ARG A 45 -6.11 10.38 17.42
N LEU A 46 -7.12 10.59 16.58
CA LEU A 46 -6.97 10.52 15.13
C LEU A 46 -6.08 11.65 14.59
N LEU A 47 -6.21 12.88 15.10
CA LEU A 47 -5.34 13.99 14.72
C LEU A 47 -3.87 13.73 15.08
N LEU A 48 -3.58 13.02 16.18
CA LEU A 48 -2.21 12.67 16.58
C LEU A 48 -1.54 11.67 15.63
N VAL A 49 -2.31 10.85 14.92
CA VAL A 49 -1.79 9.84 13.99
C VAL A 49 -1.84 10.30 12.52
N THR A 50 -2.15 11.57 12.27
CA THR A 50 -2.22 12.15 10.93
C THR A 50 -1.31 13.38 10.82
N ARG A 51 -1.00 13.81 9.60
CA ARG A 51 -0.07 14.92 9.32
C ARG A 51 -0.70 16.05 8.49
N PRO A 52 -1.77 16.71 8.94
CA PRO A 52 -2.47 17.71 8.13
C PRO A 52 -1.57 18.87 7.69
N LEU A 53 -0.69 19.41 8.55
CA LEU A 53 0.28 20.45 8.15
C LEU A 53 1.31 19.94 7.14
N GLY A 54 1.76 18.70 7.32
CA GLY A 54 2.69 18.05 6.39
C GLY A 54 2.08 17.97 5.00
N ILE A 55 0.78 17.65 4.90
CA ILE A 55 0.03 17.63 3.63
C ILE A 55 -0.06 19.04 3.05
N SER A 56 -0.48 20.05 3.83
CA SER A 56 -0.61 21.44 3.34
C SER A 56 0.71 22.00 2.79
N TRP A 57 1.81 21.83 3.53
CA TRP A 57 3.14 22.24 3.07
C TRP A 57 3.54 21.52 1.78
N ARG A 58 3.23 20.24 1.68
CA ARG A 58 3.55 19.43 0.50
C ARG A 58 2.72 19.78 -0.72
N LEU A 59 1.47 20.20 -0.53
CA LEU A 59 0.64 20.76 -1.61
C LEU A 59 1.27 22.06 -2.16
N LEU A 60 1.65 22.99 -1.29
CA LEU A 60 2.29 24.25 -1.68
C LEU A 60 3.63 24.05 -2.40
N THR A 61 4.37 23.02 -2.01
CA THR A 61 5.68 22.69 -2.59
C THR A 61 5.64 21.61 -3.67
N ALA A 62 4.46 21.14 -4.07
CA ALA A 62 4.32 20.00 -4.97
C ALA A 62 5.12 20.18 -6.27
N PRO A 63 5.02 21.30 -7.02
CA PRO A 63 5.74 21.47 -8.29
C PRO A 63 7.27 21.31 -8.19
N LEU A 64 7.84 21.60 -7.01
CA LEU A 64 9.28 21.59 -6.73
C LEU A 64 9.81 20.21 -6.31
N ARG A 65 8.95 19.19 -6.24
CA ARG A 65 9.30 17.85 -5.77
C ARG A 65 9.67 16.90 -6.90
N SER A 66 10.43 15.88 -6.53
CA SER A 66 10.87 14.79 -7.39
C SER A 66 9.74 13.77 -7.58
N LEU A 67 9.99 12.78 -8.41
CA LEU A 67 9.14 11.60 -8.60
C LEU A 67 9.95 10.33 -8.32
N PRO A 68 9.28 9.20 -8.04
CA PRO A 68 9.95 7.92 -7.83
C PRO A 68 10.67 7.41 -9.07
N ASP A 69 11.81 6.78 -8.84
CA ASP A 69 12.52 5.98 -9.83
C ASP A 69 12.13 4.49 -9.72
N VAL A 70 11.65 4.08 -8.54
CA VAL A 70 11.29 2.69 -8.21
C VAL A 70 9.92 2.60 -7.56
N TYR A 71 9.13 1.61 -7.96
CA TYR A 71 7.89 1.25 -7.30
C TYR A 71 8.01 -0.13 -6.70
N VAL A 72 7.77 -0.26 -5.39
CA VAL A 72 7.58 -1.58 -4.76
C VAL A 72 6.09 -1.79 -4.62
N ILE A 73 5.52 -2.62 -5.49
CA ILE A 73 4.08 -2.87 -5.56
C ILE A 73 3.76 -4.28 -5.14
N GLY A 74 2.60 -4.36 -4.50
CA GLY A 74 1.86 -5.55 -4.12
C GLY A 74 2.58 -6.79 -3.61
N GLU A 75 1.81 -7.83 -3.31
CA GLU A 75 0.55 -7.57 -2.58
C GLU A 75 0.83 -7.24 -1.12
N ALA A 76 -0.17 -6.72 -0.42
CA ALA A 76 -0.03 -6.55 1.02
C ALA A 76 0.37 -7.89 1.64
N ARG A 77 1.26 -7.88 2.64
CA ARG A 77 1.82 -9.10 3.27
C ARG A 77 2.74 -9.96 2.38
N CYS A 78 3.23 -9.44 1.26
CA CYS A 78 4.27 -10.08 0.42
C CYS A 78 5.70 -9.62 0.73
N GLY A 79 5.94 -8.96 1.86
CA GLY A 79 7.29 -8.50 2.26
C GLY A 79 7.68 -7.11 1.76
N THR A 80 6.73 -6.31 1.27
CA THR A 80 6.98 -4.93 0.79
C THR A 80 7.63 -4.04 1.85
N THR A 81 7.22 -4.14 3.12
CA THR A 81 7.85 -3.38 4.23
C THR A 81 9.31 -3.76 4.42
N THR A 82 9.64 -5.06 4.41
CA THR A 82 11.01 -5.54 4.54
C THR A 82 11.86 -5.04 3.38
N LEU A 83 11.35 -5.17 2.15
CA LEU A 83 12.06 -4.71 0.97
C LEU A 83 12.29 -3.19 0.99
N ALA A 84 11.26 -2.40 1.31
CA ALA A 84 11.37 -0.95 1.40
C ALA A 84 12.40 -0.51 2.46
N ALA A 85 12.49 -1.21 3.59
CA ALA A 85 13.53 -0.97 4.58
C ALA A 85 14.92 -1.23 4.00
N LEU A 86 15.12 -2.34 3.26
CA LEU A 86 16.40 -2.61 2.58
C LEU A 86 16.75 -1.54 1.54
N LEU A 87 15.79 -1.10 0.73
CA LEU A 87 16.01 -0.01 -0.25
C LEU A 87 16.47 1.27 0.43
N ARG A 88 15.85 1.63 1.56
CA ARG A 88 16.20 2.83 2.33
C ARG A 88 17.55 2.67 3.03
N ASP A 89 17.72 1.60 3.79
CA ASP A 89 18.79 1.46 4.77
C ASP A 89 20.08 0.93 4.14
N ARG A 90 19.99 0.18 3.03
CA ARG A 90 21.14 -0.42 2.35
C ARG A 90 21.45 0.21 1.00
N LEU A 91 20.45 0.67 0.26
CA LEU A 91 20.66 1.39 -1.02
C LEU A 91 20.56 2.92 -0.89
N GLY A 92 20.31 3.44 0.32
CA GLY A 92 20.26 4.88 0.59
C GLY A 92 19.11 5.60 -0.13
N MET A 93 18.07 4.87 -0.55
CA MET A 93 16.96 5.44 -1.30
C MET A 93 16.03 6.25 -0.40
N ALA A 94 15.48 7.33 -0.95
CA ALA A 94 14.49 8.14 -0.24
C ALA A 94 13.08 7.58 -0.41
N GLY A 95 12.40 7.33 0.70
CA GLY A 95 11.00 6.91 0.71
C GLY A 95 10.00 8.08 0.60
N PRO A 96 8.71 7.77 0.43
CA PRO A 96 7.65 8.77 0.36
C PRO A 96 7.28 9.33 1.73
N PHE A 97 6.71 10.53 1.73
CA PHE A 97 5.85 11.01 2.79
C PHE A 97 4.51 10.31 2.74
N THR A 98 4.13 9.81 3.90
CA THR A 98 2.80 9.30 4.21
C THR A 98 2.03 10.35 5.02
N PRO A 99 0.70 10.44 4.86
CA PRO A 99 -0.11 11.33 5.69
C PRO A 99 -0.32 10.79 7.11
N TRP A 100 0.18 9.58 7.41
CA TRP A 100 0.03 8.88 8.69
C TRP A 100 1.29 8.97 9.54
N VAL A 101 1.14 9.07 10.86
CA VAL A 101 2.25 8.87 11.81
C VAL A 101 2.23 7.41 12.21
N HIS A 102 2.97 6.58 11.47
CA HIS A 102 3.01 5.14 11.73
C HIS A 102 4.36 4.56 11.29
N PRO A 103 5.10 3.83 12.16
CA PRO A 103 6.42 3.30 11.84
C PRO A 103 6.46 2.42 10.58
N LEU A 104 5.36 1.69 10.31
CA LEU A 104 5.24 0.82 9.14
C LEU A 104 4.93 1.54 7.83
N ALA A 105 4.43 2.77 7.89
CA ALA A 105 4.07 3.56 6.70
C ALA A 105 5.11 4.66 6.40
N ASP A 106 5.76 5.16 7.45
CA ASP A 106 6.73 6.24 7.37
C ASP A 106 7.93 5.89 6.50
N ASN A 107 8.18 6.74 5.49
CA ASN A 107 9.21 6.53 4.48
C ASN A 107 9.07 5.20 3.73
N LYS A 108 7.86 4.67 3.61
CA LYS A 108 7.54 3.44 2.88
C LYS A 108 6.43 3.65 1.85
N GLU A 109 5.27 4.15 2.25
CA GLU A 109 4.06 4.19 1.40
C GLU A 109 3.51 5.60 1.26
N SER A 110 3.27 6.04 0.03
CA SER A 110 2.55 7.31 -0.18
C SER A 110 1.07 7.18 0.14
N PHE A 111 0.44 6.05 -0.21
CA PHE A 111 -1.01 5.85 -0.27
C PHE A 111 -1.75 6.87 -1.15
N TYR A 112 -1.03 7.54 -2.07
CA TYR A 112 -1.63 8.59 -2.89
C TYR A 112 -2.70 8.05 -3.83
N PHE A 113 -2.34 7.09 -4.68
CA PHE A 113 -3.29 6.46 -5.59
C PHE A 113 -4.26 5.51 -4.88
N ALA A 114 -4.00 5.14 -3.63
CA ALA A 114 -5.00 4.49 -2.77
C ALA A 114 -6.09 5.48 -2.29
N GLY A 115 -5.97 6.78 -2.56
CA GLY A 115 -6.99 7.77 -2.22
C GLY A 115 -6.97 8.22 -0.75
N HIS A 116 -5.86 8.06 -0.03
CA HIS A 116 -5.77 8.49 1.36
C HIS A 116 -5.79 10.03 1.49
N TYR A 117 -5.52 10.77 0.41
CA TYR A 117 -5.56 12.24 0.36
C TYR A 117 -6.91 12.74 -0.14
N TRP A 118 -7.96 12.66 0.69
CA TRP A 118 -9.33 13.04 0.31
C TRP A 118 -9.86 12.35 -0.95
N ARG A 119 -9.40 11.12 -1.22
CA ARG A 119 -9.66 10.34 -2.44
C ARG A 119 -9.07 10.95 -3.71
N VAL A 120 -8.32 12.04 -3.61
CA VAL A 120 -7.68 12.70 -4.75
C VAL A 120 -6.59 11.78 -5.30
N VAL A 121 -6.63 11.56 -6.62
CA VAL A 121 -5.69 10.70 -7.35
C VAL A 121 -5.13 11.40 -8.60
N LEU A 122 -5.09 12.73 -8.59
CA LEU A 122 -4.56 13.55 -9.67
C LEU A 122 -3.06 13.31 -9.91
N PRO A 123 -2.64 12.84 -11.10
CA PRO A 123 -1.22 12.61 -11.42
C PRO A 123 -0.30 13.80 -11.13
N ALA A 124 -0.78 15.02 -11.38
CA ALA A 124 -0.02 16.26 -11.17
C ALA A 124 0.37 16.49 -9.70
N LEU A 125 -0.44 16.01 -8.76
CA LEU A 125 -0.24 16.20 -7.32
C LEU A 125 0.53 15.05 -6.67
N TYR A 126 0.74 13.93 -7.35
CA TYR A 126 1.44 12.77 -6.79
C TYR A 126 2.85 13.12 -6.24
N ARG A 127 3.52 14.07 -6.88
CA ARG A 127 4.83 14.60 -6.45
C ARG A 127 4.85 15.17 -5.03
N LEU A 128 3.70 15.52 -4.45
CA LEU A 128 3.60 16.00 -3.07
C LEU A 128 4.21 15.00 -2.08
N CYS A 129 4.20 13.71 -2.40
CA CYS A 129 4.70 12.65 -1.52
C CYS A 129 6.24 12.57 -1.49
N PHE A 130 6.98 13.21 -2.39
CA PHE A 130 8.41 12.90 -2.57
C PHE A 130 9.34 14.05 -2.15
N PRO A 131 10.66 13.81 -2.00
CA PRO A 131 11.63 14.85 -1.66
C PRO A 131 11.69 15.99 -2.69
N LEU A 132 12.24 17.14 -2.28
CA LEU A 132 12.44 18.28 -3.18
C LEU A 132 13.50 17.96 -4.24
N ARG A 133 13.37 18.57 -5.42
CA ARG A 133 14.39 18.47 -6.48
C ARG A 133 15.73 19.04 -6.04
N VAL A 134 15.74 20.07 -5.17
CA VAL A 134 16.98 20.61 -4.61
C VAL A 134 17.71 19.60 -3.73
N SER A 135 16.99 18.75 -2.99
CA SER A 135 17.60 17.64 -2.23
C SER A 135 18.26 16.64 -3.18
N ARG A 136 17.56 16.27 -4.25
CA ARG A 136 18.11 15.38 -5.29
C ARG A 136 19.33 15.99 -5.99
N TRP A 137 19.27 17.27 -6.33
CA TRP A 137 20.39 18.02 -6.91
C TRP A 137 21.59 18.05 -5.97
N PHE A 138 21.39 18.40 -4.70
CA PHE A 138 22.47 18.49 -3.72
C PHE A 138 23.20 17.16 -3.55
N HIS A 139 22.47 16.05 -3.41
CA HIS A 139 23.09 14.72 -3.32
C HIS A 139 23.88 14.35 -4.57
N ARG A 140 23.31 14.58 -5.76
CA ARG A 140 23.96 14.19 -7.03
C ARG A 140 25.15 15.07 -7.40
N VAL A 141 25.04 16.38 -7.19
CA VAL A 141 26.02 17.37 -7.67
C VAL A 141 27.05 17.69 -6.59
N VAL A 142 26.60 17.97 -5.36
CA VAL A 142 27.49 18.39 -4.27
C VAL A 142 28.10 17.17 -3.58
N LEU A 143 27.27 16.20 -3.16
CA LEU A 143 27.77 15.00 -2.47
C LEU A 143 28.32 13.92 -3.42
N ARG A 144 28.09 14.06 -4.74
CA ARG A 144 28.44 13.07 -5.77
C ARG A 144 27.96 11.66 -5.44
N ARG A 145 26.76 11.55 -4.87
CA ARG A 145 26.12 10.28 -4.49
C ARG A 145 24.82 10.06 -5.28
N PRO A 146 24.48 8.80 -5.62
CA PRO A 146 23.16 8.48 -6.15
C PRO A 146 22.05 8.99 -5.20
N PHE A 147 20.95 9.46 -5.79
CA PHE A 147 19.75 9.81 -5.05
C PHE A 147 18.54 9.30 -5.83
N LEU A 148 18.11 8.11 -5.45
CA LEU A 148 16.93 7.45 -5.99
C LEU A 148 15.78 7.56 -5.00
N VAL A 149 14.58 7.70 -5.54
CA VAL A 149 13.34 7.80 -4.78
C VAL A 149 12.51 6.55 -5.05
N PHE A 150 11.87 5.98 -4.03
CA PHE A 150 10.90 4.90 -4.22
C PHE A 150 9.53 5.24 -3.65
N ASP A 151 8.49 4.54 -4.11
CA ASP A 151 7.20 4.43 -3.43
C ASP A 151 6.84 2.95 -3.26
N GLY A 152 6.72 2.50 -2.01
CA GLY A 152 6.55 1.10 -1.65
C GLY A 152 5.13 0.71 -1.26
N CYS A 153 4.13 1.25 -1.97
CA CYS A 153 2.72 1.06 -1.69
C CYS A 153 2.18 -0.28 -2.21
N ALA A 154 1.91 -1.20 -1.29
CA ALA A 154 1.47 -2.54 -1.64
C ALA A 154 0.14 -2.55 -2.42
N SER A 155 -0.81 -1.71 -2.02
CA SER A 155 -2.14 -1.65 -2.64
C SER A 155 -2.13 -1.23 -4.11
N HIS A 156 -1.03 -0.68 -4.63
CA HIS A 156 -0.91 -0.31 -6.04
C HIS A 156 -1.14 -1.49 -6.99
N LEU A 157 -0.74 -2.73 -6.62
CA LEU A 157 -0.93 -3.88 -7.50
C LEU A 157 -2.44 -4.23 -7.66
N SER A 158 -3.20 -4.15 -6.56
CA SER A 158 -4.64 -4.38 -6.54
C SER A 158 -5.48 -3.20 -7.04
N ALA A 159 -5.03 -1.96 -6.84
CA ALA A 159 -5.76 -0.77 -7.23
C ALA A 159 -5.70 -0.56 -8.76
N SER A 160 -6.74 -1.00 -9.45
CA SER A 160 -6.79 -1.14 -10.91
C SER A 160 -6.54 0.13 -11.74
N TRP A 161 -6.80 1.31 -11.18
CA TRP A 161 -6.53 2.59 -11.85
C TRP A 161 -5.06 3.00 -11.80
N THR A 162 -4.29 2.44 -10.86
CA THR A 162 -2.92 2.88 -10.55
C THR A 162 -1.94 2.76 -11.72
N PRO A 163 -1.92 1.68 -12.52
CA PRO A 163 -0.99 1.55 -13.65
C PRO A 163 -1.13 2.69 -14.67
N ALA A 164 -2.37 2.99 -15.08
CA ALA A 164 -2.67 4.02 -16.05
C ALA A 164 -2.29 5.42 -15.53
N LEU A 165 -2.59 5.72 -14.27
CA LEU A 165 -2.22 6.99 -13.64
C LEU A 165 -0.72 7.13 -13.45
N LEU A 166 -0.02 6.06 -13.03
CA LEU A 166 1.42 6.08 -12.86
C LEU A 166 2.16 6.26 -14.18
N LYS A 167 1.69 5.63 -15.27
CA LYS A 167 2.31 5.77 -16.59
C LYS A 167 2.38 7.23 -17.05
N ARG A 168 1.40 8.06 -16.65
CA ARG A 168 1.36 9.50 -16.93
C ARG A 168 2.37 10.31 -16.10
N VAL A 169 2.83 9.78 -14.96
CA VAL A 169 3.74 10.47 -14.05
C VAL A 169 5.19 10.04 -14.24
N THR A 170 5.41 8.74 -14.33
CA THR A 170 6.72 8.10 -14.41
C THR A 170 6.64 7.06 -15.53
N PRO A 171 7.09 7.40 -16.75
CA PRO A 171 6.87 6.52 -17.92
C PRO A 171 7.78 5.29 -17.95
N ALA A 172 8.90 5.34 -17.24
CA ALA A 172 10.00 4.37 -17.31
C ALA A 172 10.62 3.97 -15.95
N PRO A 173 9.84 3.71 -14.88
CA PRO A 173 10.38 3.33 -13.57
C PRO A 173 10.82 1.86 -13.53
N LEU A 174 11.60 1.48 -12.52
CA LEU A 174 11.71 0.07 -12.13
C LEU A 174 10.49 -0.29 -11.27
N ILE A 175 9.80 -1.38 -11.60
CA ILE A 175 8.62 -1.88 -10.89
C ILE A 175 8.97 -3.22 -10.26
N ILE A 176 9.09 -3.24 -8.93
CA ILE A 176 9.35 -4.44 -8.16
C ILE A 176 8.01 -4.97 -7.64
N VAL A 177 7.62 -6.16 -8.09
CA VAL A 177 6.39 -6.84 -7.67
C VAL A 177 6.72 -7.85 -6.58
N CYS A 178 6.24 -7.63 -5.36
CA CYS A 178 6.42 -8.62 -4.29
C CYS A 178 5.31 -9.67 -4.32
N LEU A 179 5.69 -10.93 -4.24
CA LEU A 179 4.77 -12.05 -4.39
C LEU A 179 4.87 -12.96 -3.17
N ARG A 180 3.77 -13.61 -2.81
CA ARG A 180 3.70 -14.63 -1.77
C ARG A 180 2.65 -15.65 -2.16
N GLU A 181 2.82 -16.89 -1.73
CA GLU A 181 1.78 -17.92 -1.85
C GLU A 181 0.40 -17.34 -1.44
N PRO A 182 -0.59 -17.34 -2.35
CA PRO A 182 -1.86 -16.63 -2.16
C PRO A 182 -2.60 -16.96 -0.87
N VAL A 183 -2.78 -18.24 -0.53
CA VAL A 183 -3.58 -18.66 0.63
C VAL A 183 -2.98 -18.07 1.91
N SER A 184 -1.67 -18.08 1.99
CA SER A 184 -0.95 -17.56 3.14
C SER A 184 -0.82 -16.05 3.18
N GLN A 185 -0.79 -15.42 2.02
CA GLN A 185 -0.98 -13.98 1.92
C GLN A 185 -2.34 -13.58 2.52
N HIS A 186 -3.41 -14.30 2.18
CA HIS A 186 -4.77 -14.05 2.69
C HIS A 186 -4.88 -14.19 4.21
N ILE A 187 -4.36 -15.28 4.78
CA ILE A 187 -4.37 -15.49 6.23
C ILE A 187 -3.62 -14.36 6.93
N SER A 188 -2.46 -13.99 6.39
CA SER A 188 -1.65 -12.91 6.96
C SER A 188 -2.32 -11.55 6.82
N TRP A 189 -3.09 -11.33 5.74
CA TRP A 189 -3.83 -10.09 5.52
C TRP A 189 -5.02 -9.98 6.45
N TRP A 190 -5.77 -11.07 6.62
CA TRP A 190 -6.84 -11.19 7.61
C TRP A 190 -6.36 -10.82 9.01
N GLN A 191 -5.27 -11.44 9.49
CA GLN A 191 -4.72 -11.15 10.82
C GLN A 191 -4.31 -9.68 10.99
N LEU A 192 -3.75 -9.06 9.93
CA LEU A 192 -3.38 -7.64 9.96
C LEU A 192 -4.62 -6.74 10.03
N GLU A 193 -5.67 -7.05 9.28
CA GLU A 193 -6.93 -6.29 9.30
C GLU A 193 -7.64 -6.44 10.65
N GLN A 194 -7.64 -7.63 11.28
CA GLN A 194 -8.15 -7.80 12.65
C GLN A 194 -7.36 -6.96 13.67
N SER A 195 -6.03 -6.91 13.52
CA SER A 195 -5.18 -6.07 14.38
C SER A 195 -5.45 -4.57 14.15
N SER A 196 -5.71 -4.18 12.90
CA SER A 196 -6.03 -2.81 12.51
C SER A 196 -7.42 -2.39 13.01
N ASP A 197 -8.40 -3.31 12.98
CA ASP A 197 -9.73 -3.13 13.56
C ASP A 197 -9.65 -2.88 15.08
N ALA A 198 -8.89 -3.72 15.79
CA ALA A 198 -8.67 -3.59 17.23
C ALA A 198 -7.95 -2.27 17.58
N TRP A 199 -6.93 -1.89 16.79
CA TRP A 199 -6.26 -0.61 16.96
C TRP A 199 -7.22 0.56 16.76
N ALA A 200 -8.03 0.55 15.70
CA ALA A 200 -9.02 1.58 15.43
C ALA A 200 -10.10 1.67 16.53
N LYS A 201 -10.53 0.55 17.10
CA LYS A 201 -11.42 0.52 18.28
C LYS A 201 -10.74 1.14 19.51
N SER A 202 -9.46 0.84 19.76
CA SER A 202 -8.70 1.43 20.86
C SER A 202 -8.51 2.95 20.71
N MET A 203 -8.51 3.47 19.47
CA MET A 203 -8.54 4.92 19.20
C MET A 203 -9.90 5.59 19.49
N GLY A 204 -10.94 4.82 19.79
CA GLY A 204 -12.29 5.33 20.04
C GLY A 204 -13.11 5.59 18.78
N LEU A 205 -12.73 5.00 17.63
CA LEU A 205 -13.49 5.14 16.37
C LEU A 205 -14.82 4.36 16.37
N GLY A 206 -15.07 3.55 17.40
CA GLY A 206 -16.29 2.77 17.57
C GLY A 206 -16.45 1.62 16.55
N ASP A 207 -17.63 1.00 16.57
CA ASP A 207 -17.96 -0.21 15.80
C ASP A 207 -18.97 0.06 14.67
N LYS A 208 -19.32 1.34 14.46
CA LYS A 208 -20.28 1.72 13.43
C LYS A 208 -19.58 1.84 12.08
N TYR A 209 -19.51 0.73 11.36
CA TYR A 209 -19.01 0.66 10.00
C TYR A 209 -19.93 1.36 9.00
N LEU A 210 -19.33 1.83 7.89
CA LEU A 210 -20.10 2.29 6.74
C LEU A 210 -20.89 1.12 6.14
N SER A 211 -22.13 1.39 5.77
CA SER A 211 -23.02 0.45 5.09
C SER A 211 -23.28 0.88 3.65
N ALA A 212 -24.28 0.29 3.00
CA ALA A 212 -24.65 0.64 1.64
C ALA A 212 -25.07 2.13 1.58
N PRO A 213 -24.70 2.89 0.52
CA PRO A 213 -24.07 2.42 -0.70
C PRO A 213 -22.52 2.34 -0.64
N SER A 214 -21.87 2.80 0.43
CA SER A 214 -20.40 2.86 0.49
C SER A 214 -19.76 1.48 0.63
N ARG A 215 -20.34 0.60 1.43
CA ARG A 215 -19.90 -0.79 1.61
C ARG A 215 -21.08 -1.75 1.62
N ILE A 216 -20.93 -2.89 0.96
CA ILE A 216 -21.91 -3.97 0.94
C ILE A 216 -21.42 -5.05 1.89
N ARG A 217 -22.26 -5.44 2.86
CA ARG A 217 -22.01 -6.56 3.79
C ARG A 217 -20.61 -6.53 4.41
N TYR A 218 -20.19 -5.35 4.89
CA TYR A 218 -18.86 -5.11 5.44
C TYR A 218 -18.97 -4.60 6.89
N PRO A 219 -18.04 -4.98 7.78
CA PRO A 219 -16.97 -5.96 7.59
C PRO A 219 -17.49 -7.40 7.70
N PRO A 220 -16.91 -8.35 6.96
CA PRO A 220 -17.13 -9.77 7.23
C PRO A 220 -16.57 -10.14 8.62
N ALA A 221 -17.23 -11.05 9.33
CA ALA A 221 -16.83 -11.45 10.68
C ALA A 221 -15.75 -12.55 10.68
N THR A 222 -15.70 -13.36 9.61
CA THR A 222 -14.77 -14.47 9.47
C THR A 222 -13.99 -14.41 8.15
N LEU A 223 -12.85 -15.12 8.08
CA LEU A 223 -12.09 -15.25 6.84
C LEU A 223 -12.94 -15.86 5.71
N ARG A 224 -13.78 -16.86 6.03
CA ARG A 224 -14.70 -17.46 5.06
C ARG A 224 -15.70 -16.44 4.53
N GLU A 225 -16.35 -15.67 5.41
CA GLU A 225 -17.25 -14.59 4.99
C GLU A 225 -16.54 -13.52 4.14
N ALA A 226 -15.26 -13.23 4.41
CA ALA A 226 -14.49 -12.30 3.58
C ALA A 226 -14.25 -12.83 2.16
N ILE A 227 -13.97 -14.12 2.04
CA ILE A 227 -13.79 -14.81 0.75
C ILE A 227 -15.13 -14.83 0.00
N ASP A 228 -16.21 -15.24 0.67
CA ASP A 228 -17.56 -15.27 0.10
C ASP A 228 -18.00 -13.87 -0.35
N LEU A 229 -17.75 -12.85 0.47
CA LEU A 229 -17.99 -11.46 0.14
C LEU A 229 -17.21 -11.03 -1.12
N SER A 230 -15.92 -11.33 -1.18
CA SER A 230 -15.09 -10.99 -2.34
C SER A 230 -15.53 -11.68 -3.64
N ARG A 231 -16.21 -12.82 -3.52
CA ARG A 231 -16.73 -13.60 -4.65
C ARG A 231 -18.15 -13.20 -5.06
N ALA A 232 -18.86 -12.46 -4.23
CA ALA A 232 -20.26 -12.07 -4.46
C ALA A 232 -20.43 -11.26 -5.76
N PRO A 233 -21.50 -11.50 -6.56
CA PRO A 233 -21.67 -10.84 -7.86
C PRO A 233 -21.68 -9.31 -7.83
N ASP A 234 -22.31 -8.71 -6.83
CA ASP A 234 -22.38 -7.26 -6.63
C ASP A 234 -21.03 -6.63 -6.24
N VAL A 235 -20.23 -7.34 -5.44
CA VAL A 235 -18.85 -6.94 -5.10
C VAL A 235 -17.95 -7.08 -6.33
N LYS A 236 -18.06 -8.18 -7.08
CA LYS A 236 -17.35 -8.35 -8.37
C LYS A 236 -17.72 -7.25 -9.38
N ALA A 237 -19.00 -6.89 -9.46
CA ALA A 237 -19.45 -5.79 -10.32
C ALA A 237 -18.81 -4.45 -9.93
N ARG A 238 -18.70 -4.13 -8.63
CA ARG A 238 -17.96 -2.93 -8.16
C ARG A 238 -16.51 -2.94 -8.59
N TRP A 239 -15.85 -4.09 -8.46
CA TRP A 239 -14.47 -4.28 -8.90
C TRP A 239 -14.30 -4.11 -10.41
N HIS A 240 -15.26 -4.59 -11.20
CA HIS A 240 -15.28 -4.37 -12.65
C HIS A 240 -15.45 -2.87 -13.00
N VAL A 241 -16.34 -2.16 -12.31
CA VAL A 241 -16.47 -0.70 -12.48
C VAL A 241 -15.18 0.02 -12.07
N ALA A 242 -14.53 -0.44 -10.99
CA ALA A 242 -13.25 0.12 -10.54
C ALA A 242 -12.11 -0.07 -11.55
N ASP A 243 -12.11 -1.17 -12.32
CA ASP A 243 -11.14 -1.39 -13.39
C ASP A 243 -11.21 -0.30 -14.47
N GLY A 244 -12.40 0.24 -14.73
CA GLY A 244 -12.61 1.35 -15.66
C GLY A 244 -12.12 2.73 -15.16
N LEU A 245 -11.88 2.90 -13.85
CA LEU A 245 -11.48 4.19 -13.29
C LEU A 245 -10.10 4.67 -13.79
N GLY A 246 -9.24 3.75 -14.25
CA GLY A 246 -7.94 4.08 -14.82
C GLY A 246 -7.98 4.65 -16.24
N ALA A 247 -9.05 4.40 -17.01
CA ALA A 247 -9.17 4.87 -18.39
C ALA A 247 -9.43 6.38 -18.47
N GLY A 248 -10.09 6.95 -17.45
CA GLY A 248 -10.38 8.38 -17.37
C GLY A 248 -9.31 9.23 -16.67
N VAL A 249 -9.55 10.54 -16.60
CA VAL A 249 -8.95 11.40 -15.58
C VAL A 249 -10.01 11.59 -14.51
N PHE A 250 -10.09 10.65 -13.57
CA PHE A 250 -10.99 10.78 -12.43
C PHE A 250 -10.23 11.44 -11.28
N PRO A 251 -10.47 12.71 -10.94
CA PRO A 251 -9.62 13.44 -10.01
C PRO A 251 -9.77 12.96 -8.57
N ILE A 252 -10.92 12.40 -8.21
CA ILE A 252 -11.31 12.06 -6.83
C ILE A 252 -12.07 10.74 -6.82
N LEU A 253 -11.47 9.63 -6.37
CA LEU A 253 -12.11 8.31 -6.32
C LEU A 253 -13.47 8.33 -5.59
N PRO A 254 -14.44 7.47 -5.99
CA PRO A 254 -15.68 7.33 -5.24
C PRO A 254 -15.41 6.75 -3.84
N GLU A 255 -16.24 7.08 -2.84
CA GLU A 255 -16.07 6.53 -1.48
C GLU A 255 -16.12 5.00 -1.46
N TRP A 256 -16.95 4.40 -2.32
CA TRP A 256 -17.05 2.94 -2.44
C TRP A 256 -15.78 2.29 -3.01
N ALA A 257 -14.91 3.04 -3.71
CA ALA A 257 -13.72 2.53 -4.38
C ALA A 257 -12.44 2.67 -3.55
N ALA A 258 -12.34 3.71 -2.72
CA ALA A 258 -11.12 4.00 -1.96
C ALA A 258 -11.15 3.38 -0.55
N PRO A 259 -10.01 2.85 -0.04
CA PRO A 259 -8.78 2.53 -0.76
C PRO A 259 -8.87 1.24 -1.58
N PHE A 260 -9.84 0.40 -1.27
CA PHE A 260 -10.19 -0.81 -2.01
C PHE A 260 -11.69 -0.77 -2.32
N PRO A 261 -12.11 -1.10 -3.56
CA PRO A 261 -13.51 -1.25 -3.90
C PRO A 261 -14.22 -2.18 -2.92
N ASN A 262 -15.25 -1.68 -2.24
CA ASN A 262 -15.99 -2.37 -1.18
C ASN A 262 -15.20 -2.68 0.11
N GLY A 263 -14.04 -2.07 0.33
CA GLY A 263 -13.22 -2.24 1.54
C GLY A 263 -12.14 -3.32 1.40
N GLN A 264 -11.14 -3.26 2.26
CA GLN A 264 -9.91 -4.07 2.25
C GLN A 264 -10.19 -5.57 2.15
N LEU A 265 -11.15 -6.05 2.96
CA LEU A 265 -11.48 -7.47 3.06
C LEU A 265 -12.28 -8.02 1.87
N SER A 266 -12.72 -7.15 0.95
CA SER A 266 -13.40 -7.60 -0.28
C SER A 266 -12.44 -7.84 -1.44
N ALA A 267 -11.13 -7.61 -1.25
CA ALA A 267 -10.11 -7.80 -2.26
C ALA A 267 -9.57 -9.25 -2.33
N PHE A 268 -9.97 -10.13 -1.40
CA PHE A 268 -9.41 -11.48 -1.25
C PHE A 268 -9.40 -12.25 -2.57
N ASP A 269 -10.53 -12.35 -3.27
CA ASP A 269 -10.60 -13.01 -4.59
C ASP A 269 -9.53 -12.52 -5.59
N ARG A 270 -9.24 -11.21 -5.62
CA ARG A 270 -8.34 -10.59 -6.61
C ARG A 270 -6.87 -10.60 -6.19
N MET A 271 -6.56 -10.45 -4.90
CA MET A 271 -5.17 -10.32 -4.41
C MET A 271 -4.34 -11.59 -4.67
N GLY A 272 -4.97 -12.77 -4.69
CA GLY A 272 -4.28 -14.03 -5.03
C GLY A 272 -4.14 -14.29 -6.53
N ARG A 273 -4.83 -13.51 -7.38
CA ARG A 273 -4.84 -13.66 -8.84
C ARG A 273 -3.76 -12.78 -9.49
N TYR A 274 -2.51 -12.98 -9.09
CA TYR A 274 -1.38 -12.12 -9.50
C TYR A 274 -1.24 -11.94 -11.01
N ALA A 275 -1.48 -12.98 -11.81
CA ALA A 275 -1.40 -12.90 -13.27
C ALA A 275 -2.37 -11.86 -13.85
N ASP A 276 -3.56 -11.71 -13.27
CA ASP A 276 -4.55 -10.72 -13.71
C ASP A 276 -4.10 -9.30 -13.32
N SER A 277 -3.56 -9.14 -12.12
CA SER A 277 -3.04 -7.85 -11.65
C SER A 277 -1.81 -7.42 -12.44
N ILE A 278 -0.81 -8.29 -12.59
CA ILE A 278 0.40 -8.01 -13.38
C ILE A 278 0.04 -7.75 -14.85
N GLY A 279 -0.92 -8.51 -15.43
CA GLY A 279 -1.40 -8.27 -16.79
C GLY A 279 -1.92 -6.84 -17.01
N ARG A 280 -2.63 -6.27 -16.03
CA ARG A 280 -3.06 -4.85 -16.09
C ARG A 280 -1.87 -3.89 -16.10
N TRP A 281 -0.81 -4.20 -15.37
CA TRP A 281 0.40 -3.38 -15.36
C TRP A 281 1.20 -3.48 -16.67
N LEU A 282 1.30 -4.68 -17.23
CA LEU A 282 1.96 -4.93 -18.52
C LEU A 282 1.27 -4.24 -19.70
N ALA A 283 -0.03 -3.96 -19.60
CA ALA A 283 -0.73 -3.15 -20.60
C ALA A 283 -0.24 -1.68 -20.66
N HIS A 284 0.52 -1.20 -19.67
CA HIS A 284 1.02 0.17 -19.60
C HIS A 284 2.55 0.29 -19.56
N PHE A 285 3.25 -0.74 -19.11
CA PHE A 285 4.70 -0.74 -18.94
C PHE A 285 5.33 -1.95 -19.61
N ASP A 286 6.49 -1.75 -20.22
CA ASP A 286 7.24 -2.83 -20.86
C ASP A 286 7.69 -3.87 -19.82
N GLU A 287 7.73 -5.14 -20.21
CA GLU A 287 8.15 -6.26 -19.35
C GLU A 287 9.53 -6.04 -18.71
N GLY A 288 10.46 -5.41 -19.46
CA GLY A 288 11.80 -5.06 -18.97
C GLY A 288 11.82 -4.05 -17.82
N ARG A 289 10.68 -3.44 -17.45
CA ARG A 289 10.55 -2.60 -16.25
C ARG A 289 10.27 -3.39 -14.99
N PHE A 290 9.94 -4.67 -15.09
CA PHE A 290 9.52 -5.46 -13.95
C PHE A 290 10.69 -6.23 -13.32
N LEU A 291 10.55 -6.44 -12.01
CA LEU A 291 11.34 -7.36 -11.20
C LEU A 291 10.39 -8.09 -10.25
N PHE A 292 10.35 -9.41 -10.31
CA PHE A 292 9.48 -10.20 -9.44
C PHE A 292 10.29 -10.70 -8.24
N VAL A 293 9.79 -10.48 -7.02
CA VAL A 293 10.46 -10.90 -5.77
C VAL A 293 9.48 -11.72 -4.95
N ALA A 294 9.75 -13.01 -4.77
CA ALA A 294 8.95 -13.83 -3.87
C ALA A 294 9.38 -13.58 -2.41
N LEU A 295 8.44 -13.65 -1.47
CA LEU A 295 8.74 -13.48 -0.04
C LEU A 295 9.73 -14.53 0.46
N ASP A 296 9.62 -15.77 0.00
CA ASP A 296 10.52 -16.86 0.41
C ASP A 296 11.95 -16.61 -0.11
N GLU A 297 12.07 -16.09 -1.34
CA GLU A 297 13.35 -15.65 -1.93
C GLU A 297 13.98 -14.51 -1.11
N LEU A 298 13.19 -13.49 -0.78
CA LEU A 298 13.64 -12.36 0.04
C LEU A 298 14.04 -12.79 1.46
N SER A 299 13.37 -13.81 1.99
CA SER A 299 13.60 -14.29 3.36
C SER A 299 14.81 -15.21 3.43
N ALA A 300 15.03 -16.05 2.41
CA ALA A 300 16.15 -16.96 2.32
C ALA A 300 17.48 -16.24 2.03
N ASP A 301 17.47 -15.29 1.09
CA ASP A 301 18.69 -14.58 0.67
C ASP A 301 18.37 -13.11 0.29
N PRO A 302 18.20 -12.23 1.29
CA PRO A 302 17.95 -10.81 1.05
C PRO A 302 19.09 -10.13 0.30
N GLN A 303 20.33 -10.60 0.46
CA GLN A 303 21.51 -10.02 -0.19
C GLN A 303 21.49 -10.25 -1.69
N LYS A 304 21.15 -11.46 -2.14
CA LYS A 304 20.96 -11.76 -3.56
C LYS A 304 19.84 -10.92 -4.17
N VAL A 305 18.71 -10.76 -3.47
CA VAL A 305 17.61 -9.91 -3.95
C VAL A 305 18.06 -8.46 -4.08
N LEU A 306 18.78 -7.94 -3.08
CA LEU A 306 19.23 -6.55 -3.07
C LEU A 306 20.28 -6.27 -4.15
N ARG A 307 21.23 -7.19 -4.37
CA ARG A 307 22.24 -7.10 -5.45
C ARG A 307 21.55 -7.02 -6.82
N ARG A 308 20.58 -7.90 -7.08
CA ARG A 308 19.80 -7.88 -8.33
C ARG A 308 19.08 -6.54 -8.55
N ILE A 309 18.56 -5.93 -7.49
CA ILE A 309 17.93 -4.60 -7.57
C ILE A 309 18.99 -3.52 -7.85
N ALA A 310 20.12 -3.54 -7.14
CA ALA A 310 21.21 -2.59 -7.33
C ALA A 310 21.75 -2.62 -8.77
N GLU A 311 21.98 -3.82 -9.32
CA GLU A 311 22.40 -4.03 -10.72
C GLU A 311 21.41 -3.42 -11.71
N ARG A 312 20.11 -3.68 -11.52
CA ARG A 312 19.04 -3.11 -12.38
C ARG A 312 18.95 -1.59 -12.29
N LEU A 313 19.42 -1.00 -11.20
CA LEU A 313 19.46 0.45 -11.00
C LEU A 313 20.81 1.08 -11.38
N GLY A 314 21.79 0.26 -11.80
CA GLY A 314 23.16 0.72 -12.08
C GLY A 314 23.88 1.25 -10.84
N LEU A 315 23.54 0.74 -9.66
CA LEU A 315 24.20 1.07 -8.39
C LEU A 315 25.39 0.13 -8.14
N PRO A 316 26.44 0.60 -7.43
CA PRO A 316 27.53 -0.26 -7.01
C PRO A 316 27.04 -1.42 -6.13
N THR A 317 27.54 -2.62 -6.40
CA THR A 317 27.26 -3.84 -5.62
C THR A 317 28.41 -4.22 -4.68
N ASP A 318 29.58 -3.60 -4.85
CA ASP A 318 30.77 -3.89 -4.07
C ASP A 318 30.57 -3.48 -2.61
N GLY A 319 30.85 -4.40 -1.69
CA GLY A 319 30.62 -4.19 -0.26
C GLY A 319 29.14 -4.13 0.15
N LEU A 320 28.20 -4.42 -0.76
CA LEU A 320 26.79 -4.51 -0.43
C LEU A 320 26.52 -5.77 0.39
N GLU A 321 26.51 -5.60 1.70
CA GLU A 321 26.13 -6.61 2.67
C GLU A 321 24.79 -6.28 3.30
N CYS A 322 23.90 -7.26 3.33
CA CYS A 322 22.68 -7.12 4.09
C CYS A 322 22.22 -8.46 4.68
N SER A 323 21.93 -8.41 5.97
CA SER A 323 21.05 -9.35 6.64
C SER A 323 19.65 -8.72 6.78
N LEU A 324 18.64 -9.56 6.99
CA LEU A 324 17.33 -9.07 7.40
C LEU A 324 17.45 -8.33 8.74
N PRO A 325 16.71 -7.23 8.94
CA PRO A 325 16.62 -6.61 10.26
C PRO A 325 16.02 -7.59 11.30
N ALA A 326 16.46 -7.50 12.56
CA ALA A 326 15.91 -8.25 13.69
C ALA A 326 14.41 -7.93 13.92
N PRO A 327 13.65 -8.75 14.68
CA PRO A 327 12.43 -9.45 14.23
C PRO A 327 11.28 -8.60 13.65
N LYS A 328 10.43 -9.28 12.86
CA LYS A 328 9.26 -8.80 12.07
C LYS A 328 8.50 -7.60 12.68
N LEU A 329 8.76 -6.40 12.16
CA LEU A 329 7.94 -5.18 12.39
C LEU A 329 6.43 -5.36 12.07
N ASN A 330 6.10 -6.37 11.25
CA ASN A 330 4.76 -6.70 10.79
C ASN A 330 4.21 -8.02 11.36
N ALA A 331 4.80 -8.56 12.43
CA ALA A 331 4.25 -9.73 13.10
C ALA A 331 2.88 -9.35 13.68
N SER A 332 1.81 -9.75 12.99
CA SER A 332 0.55 -9.96 13.67
C SER A 332 0.83 -11.06 14.69
N GLY A 333 0.55 -10.79 15.97
CA GLY A 333 0.61 -11.84 16.99
C GLY A 333 -0.16 -13.05 16.47
N ALA A 334 0.39 -14.25 16.66
CA ALA A 334 -0.25 -15.51 16.31
C ALA A 334 -1.53 -15.69 17.16
N GLY A 335 -2.56 -14.92 16.85
CA GLY A 335 -3.86 -14.97 17.51
C GLY A 335 -4.66 -16.11 16.92
N SER A 336 -4.61 -17.25 17.60
CA SER A 336 -5.62 -18.32 17.85
C SER A 336 -6.61 -18.80 16.77
N LEU A 337 -6.80 -18.14 15.64
CA LEU A 337 -7.74 -18.58 14.59
C LEU A 337 -6.95 -19.24 13.46
N GLN A 338 -6.79 -20.55 13.60
CA GLN A 338 -6.39 -21.47 12.54
C GLN A 338 -7.56 -21.59 11.57
N PRO A 339 -7.42 -21.12 10.31
CA PRO A 339 -8.42 -21.40 9.29
C PRO A 339 -8.59 -22.92 9.21
N ASP A 340 -9.83 -23.36 9.05
CA ASP A 340 -10.15 -24.76 8.86
C ASP A 340 -9.35 -25.35 7.68
N ASP A 341 -8.79 -26.55 7.86
CA ASP A 341 -8.01 -27.26 6.84
C ASP A 341 -8.82 -27.44 5.53
N ALA A 342 -10.15 -27.57 5.64
CA ALA A 342 -11.03 -27.63 4.47
C ALA A 342 -11.04 -26.31 3.68
N LEU A 343 -11.05 -25.16 4.36
CA LEU A 343 -10.95 -23.85 3.71
C LEU A 343 -9.58 -23.66 3.06
N LEU A 344 -8.51 -24.10 3.73
CA LEU A 344 -7.16 -24.03 3.18
C LEU A 344 -7.07 -24.82 1.87
N SER A 345 -7.52 -26.07 1.88
CA SER A 345 -7.57 -26.95 0.71
C SER A 345 -8.42 -26.35 -0.42
N GLU A 346 -9.61 -25.81 -0.11
CA GLU A 346 -10.47 -25.12 -1.08
C GLU A 346 -9.73 -23.97 -1.77
N LEU A 347 -9.05 -23.11 -0.99
CA LEU A 347 -8.30 -21.98 -1.52
C LEU A 347 -7.06 -22.42 -2.31
N GLY A 348 -6.38 -23.48 -1.88
CA GLY A 348 -5.25 -24.07 -2.60
C GLY A 348 -5.67 -24.55 -3.99
N ALA A 349 -6.77 -25.31 -4.06
CA ALA A 349 -7.36 -25.75 -5.31
C ALA A 349 -7.82 -24.57 -6.18
N TYR A 350 -8.44 -23.55 -5.58
CA TYR A 350 -8.90 -22.34 -6.28
C TYR A 350 -7.74 -21.57 -6.93
N TYR A 351 -6.65 -21.33 -6.21
CA TYR A 351 -5.54 -20.51 -6.70
C TYR A 351 -4.55 -21.25 -7.60
N ARG A 352 -4.53 -22.59 -7.60
CA ARG A 352 -3.65 -23.40 -8.45
C ARG A 352 -3.64 -22.98 -9.93
N PRO A 353 -4.78 -22.91 -10.66
CA PRO A 353 -4.76 -22.46 -12.05
C PRO A 353 -4.30 -21.00 -12.22
N HIS A 354 -4.51 -20.15 -11.21
CA HIS A 354 -4.03 -18.77 -11.22
C HIS A 354 -2.51 -18.68 -11.01
N ASN A 355 -1.95 -19.54 -10.16
CA ASN A 355 -0.51 -19.68 -9.93
C ASN A 355 0.21 -20.18 -11.19
N GLU A 356 -0.35 -21.19 -11.86
CA GLU A 356 0.21 -21.67 -13.14
C GLU A 356 0.24 -20.58 -14.21
N ARG A 357 -0.81 -19.76 -14.30
CA ARG A 357 -0.83 -18.58 -15.17
C ARG A 357 0.23 -17.57 -14.79
N LEU A 358 0.44 -17.33 -13.50
CA LEU A 358 1.50 -16.45 -13.01
C LEU A 358 2.87 -16.98 -13.43
N PHE A 359 3.16 -18.27 -13.23
CA PHE A 359 4.47 -18.86 -13.53
C PHE A 359 4.82 -18.76 -15.00
N LYS A 360 3.83 -19.01 -15.88
CA LYS A 360 3.96 -18.77 -17.32
C LYS A 360 4.28 -17.31 -17.62
N LEU A 361 3.54 -16.38 -17.00
CA LEU A 361 3.70 -14.94 -17.22
C LEU A 361 5.09 -14.41 -16.80
N ILE A 362 5.62 -14.90 -15.67
CA ILE A 362 6.91 -14.43 -15.14
C ILE A 362 8.10 -15.29 -15.59
N GLY A 363 7.86 -16.34 -16.38
CA GLY A 363 8.88 -17.25 -16.89
C GLY A 363 9.59 -18.07 -15.80
N ARG A 364 9.00 -18.23 -14.62
CA ARG A 364 9.56 -19.02 -13.52
C ARG A 364 8.49 -19.64 -12.64
N ASP A 365 8.77 -20.85 -12.18
CA ASP A 365 7.93 -21.58 -11.24
C ASP A 365 8.34 -21.23 -9.79
N LEU A 366 7.39 -20.77 -8.98
CA LEU A 366 7.62 -20.46 -7.56
C LEU A 366 7.26 -21.63 -6.63
N GLY A 367 6.80 -22.74 -7.21
CA GLY A 367 6.34 -23.90 -6.49
C GLY A 367 5.11 -23.57 -5.65
N TRP A 368 4.03 -23.03 -6.21
CA TRP A 368 2.77 -22.88 -5.45
C TRP A 368 1.72 -23.84 -6.00
N HIS A 369 2.09 -25.13 -5.99
CA HIS A 369 1.37 -26.23 -6.66
C HIS A 369 0.51 -27.09 -5.74
N SER A 370 0.71 -27.04 -4.42
CA SER A 370 0.21 -28.07 -3.50
C SER A 370 -0.57 -27.52 -2.31
N ASP A 371 -1.52 -28.34 -1.85
CA ASP A 371 -2.41 -28.10 -0.71
C ASP A 371 -1.72 -28.34 0.65
N GLN A 372 -0.39 -28.52 0.69
CA GLN A 372 0.36 -28.91 1.90
C GLN A 372 1.44 -27.90 2.34
N ARG A 373 1.59 -26.78 1.63
CA ARG A 373 2.56 -25.74 2.00
C ARG A 373 1.96 -24.69 2.95
N TYR A 374 1.42 -25.13 4.08
CA TYR A 374 1.02 -24.22 5.17
C TYR A 374 2.03 -24.22 6.33
N TRP A 375 3.27 -24.68 6.09
CA TRP A 375 4.23 -24.95 7.16
C TRP A 375 4.64 -23.68 7.94
N TRP A 376 4.64 -22.50 7.31
CA TRP A 376 4.90 -21.21 7.98
C TRP A 376 3.71 -20.66 8.78
N TYR A 377 2.58 -21.39 8.81
CA TYR A 377 1.42 -21.07 9.64
C TYR A 377 1.40 -21.84 10.97
N ARG A 378 2.15 -22.95 11.04
CA ARG A 378 2.24 -23.82 12.24
C ARG A 378 3.45 -23.52 13.13
N THR A 379 4.27 -22.52 12.77
CA THR A 379 5.45 -22.03 13.52
C THR A 379 5.38 -20.53 13.65
#